data_AF-A0A8S0RDD5-F1
#
_entry.id   AF-A0A8S0RDD5-F1
#
_cell.length_a   1.000
_cell.length_b   1.000
_cell.length_c   1.000
_cell.angle_alpha   90.00
_cell.angle_beta   90.00
_cell.angle_gamma   90.00
#
_symmetry.space_group_name_H-M   'P 1'
#
loop_
_entity.id
_entity.type
_entity.pdbx_description
1 polymer ?
#
loop_
_entity_poly.entity_id
_entity_poly.type
_entity_poly.pdbx_seq_one_letter_code
_entity_poly.pdbx_strand_id
1 'polypeptide(L)'
;YRAVAPNFRGFGNTDAPPSITSYTCLHVVGDMVALIGSLSVDQAFLVAHDWGAMEPGKMESEIAKYGAAAVIKKILTDRKPGPPILPKQNPFGNLRDIDDIKLPAWFSDEDLKYYASKYNHNGFTGGLNYYRALDLNWELTAAWTGVQIKIPVKFIVRGLDMMYTTPGMKEYVHGGGFKNDVPLLKECVVIQGAGHFINQERAEEVNAHIHEFIKEFSTF
;
A
#
# COMPACT_ATOMS: atom_id res chain seq x y z
N TYR A 1 3.94 19.96 11.89
CA TYR A 1 2.97 19.30 10.97
C TYR A 1 1.84 18.66 11.78
N ARG A 2 0.63 18.59 11.23
CA ARG A 2 -0.51 17.86 11.80
C ARG A 2 -0.65 16.52 11.06
N ALA A 3 -0.31 15.41 11.71
CA ALA A 3 -0.43 14.08 11.11
C ALA A 3 -1.88 13.57 11.22
N VAL A 4 -2.42 13.07 10.10
CA VAL A 4 -3.74 12.45 10.03
C VAL A 4 -3.61 11.14 9.25
N ALA A 5 -3.96 10.01 9.88
CA ALA A 5 -3.87 8.68 9.29
C ALA A 5 -5.23 7.96 9.44
N PRO A 6 -6.15 8.12 8.47
CA PRO A 6 -7.46 7.46 8.52
C PRO A 6 -7.33 5.97 8.15
N ASN A 7 -8.27 5.15 8.64
CA ASN A 7 -8.55 3.88 7.99
C ASN A 7 -9.35 4.16 6.71
N PHE A 8 -8.92 3.63 5.56
CA PHE A 8 -9.69 3.74 4.32
C PHE A 8 -10.96 2.91 4.35
N ARG A 9 -11.87 3.14 3.41
CA ARG A 9 -13.07 2.31 3.23
C ARG A 9 -12.69 0.82 3.14
N GLY A 10 -13.45 -0.01 3.84
CA GLY A 10 -13.15 -1.44 3.94
C GLY A 10 -12.08 -1.81 4.98
N PHE A 11 -11.51 -0.85 5.72
CA PHE A 11 -10.45 -1.09 6.71
C PHE A 11 -10.80 -0.74 8.13
N GLY A 12 -10.27 -1.55 9.05
CA GLY A 12 -10.22 -1.24 10.47
C GLY A 12 -11.59 -0.97 11.05
N ASN A 13 -11.86 0.29 11.39
CA ASN A 13 -13.13 0.74 11.95
C ASN A 13 -13.90 1.69 11.01
N THR A 14 -13.54 1.73 9.72
CA THR A 14 -14.23 2.51 8.68
C THR A 14 -15.24 1.62 7.96
N ASP A 15 -16.31 2.23 7.43
CA ASP A 15 -17.33 1.56 6.66
C ASP A 15 -16.75 0.69 5.54
N ALA A 16 -17.34 -0.50 5.36
CA ALA A 16 -16.97 -1.47 4.34
C ALA A 16 -18.16 -1.73 3.41
N PRO A 17 -18.41 -0.87 2.40
CA PRO A 17 -19.46 -1.09 1.42
C PRO A 17 -19.33 -2.49 0.78
N PRO A 18 -20.43 -3.22 0.53
CA PRO A 18 -20.33 -4.59 0.02
C PRO A 18 -20.00 -4.65 -1.48
N SER A 19 -20.30 -3.59 -2.24
CA SER A 19 -20.10 -3.57 -3.70
C SER A 19 -18.64 -3.33 -4.07
N ILE A 20 -18.12 -4.14 -4.99
CA ILE A 20 -16.79 -3.96 -5.59
C ILE A 20 -16.66 -2.57 -6.25
N THR A 21 -17.71 -2.11 -6.92
CA THR A 21 -17.71 -0.81 -7.62
C THR A 21 -17.61 0.39 -6.67
N SER A 22 -17.77 0.18 -5.37
CA SER A 22 -17.53 1.18 -4.34
C SER A 22 -16.06 1.32 -3.96
N TYR A 23 -15.14 0.58 -4.56
CA TYR A 23 -13.70 0.62 -4.23
C TYR A 23 -12.83 1.14 -5.39
N THR A 24 -13.43 1.89 -6.32
CA THR A 24 -12.67 2.57 -7.38
C THR A 24 -11.78 3.67 -6.81
N CYS A 25 -10.73 4.05 -7.52
CA CYS A 25 -9.85 5.16 -7.15
C CYS A 25 -10.64 6.46 -6.94
N LEU A 26 -11.72 6.68 -7.70
CA LEU A 26 -12.58 7.86 -7.57
C LEU A 26 -13.33 7.91 -6.23
N HIS A 27 -13.78 6.77 -5.70
CA HIS A 27 -14.42 6.73 -4.38
C HIS A 27 -13.41 7.05 -3.27
N VAL A 28 -12.20 6.49 -3.37
CA VAL A 28 -11.12 6.71 -2.40
C VAL A 28 -10.68 8.18 -2.42
N VAL A 29 -10.53 8.77 -3.60
CA VAL A 29 -10.25 10.20 -3.76
C VAL A 29 -11.40 11.04 -3.18
N GLY A 30 -12.65 10.65 -3.40
CA GLY A 30 -13.82 11.30 -2.81
C GLY A 30 -13.77 11.32 -1.28
N ASP A 31 -13.45 10.20 -0.64
CA ASP A 31 -13.29 10.10 0.81
C ASP A 31 -12.17 11.04 1.32
N MET A 32 -11.06 11.13 0.57
CA MET A 32 -9.93 12.01 0.93
C MET A 32 -10.23 13.49 0.74
N VAL A 33 -10.95 13.87 -0.32
CA VAL A 33 -11.41 15.25 -0.53
C VAL A 33 -12.35 15.67 0.61
N ALA A 34 -13.29 14.81 1.00
CA ALA A 34 -14.19 15.07 2.13
C ALA A 34 -13.43 15.20 3.46
N LEU A 35 -12.46 14.31 3.71
CA LEU A 35 -11.61 14.38 4.90
C LEU A 35 -10.82 15.69 4.96
N ILE A 36 -10.14 16.08 3.88
CA ILE A 36 -9.37 17.33 3.81
C ILE A 36 -10.29 18.54 4.05
N GLY A 37 -11.47 18.56 3.42
CA GLY A 37 -12.48 19.60 3.66
C GLY A 37 -12.91 19.69 5.13
N SER A 38 -13.11 18.55 5.80
CA SER A 38 -13.44 18.52 7.23
C SER A 38 -12.33 19.03 8.15
N LEU A 39 -11.08 18.96 7.70
CA LEU A 39 -9.93 19.48 8.44
C LEU A 39 -9.76 21.00 8.27
N SER A 40 -10.53 21.63 7.38
CA SER A 40 -10.45 23.05 7.04
C SER A 40 -9.04 23.48 6.62
N VAL A 41 -8.40 22.67 5.77
CA VAL A 41 -7.10 22.98 5.17
C VAL A 41 -7.22 22.98 3.65
N ASP A 42 -6.56 23.93 2.98
CA ASP A 42 -6.60 24.05 1.52
C ASP A 42 -5.68 23.05 0.82
N GLN A 43 -4.60 22.64 1.49
CA GLN A 43 -3.58 21.74 0.96
C GLN A 43 -3.08 20.78 2.06
N ALA A 44 -2.66 19.58 1.63
CA ALA A 44 -2.08 18.56 2.51
C ALA A 44 -0.91 17.87 1.82
N PHE A 45 0.08 17.44 2.61
CA PHE A 45 1.10 16.49 2.16
C PHE A 45 0.51 15.08 2.23
N LEU A 46 0.57 14.32 1.13
CA LEU A 46 0.08 12.95 1.05
C LEU A 46 1.23 11.95 1.14
N VAL A 47 1.09 10.96 2.03
CA VAL A 47 1.97 9.79 2.14
C VAL A 47 1.09 8.55 2.01
N ALA A 48 1.44 7.62 1.12
CA ALA A 48 0.66 6.41 0.84
C ALA A 48 1.57 5.18 0.65
N HIS A 49 1.09 3.99 1.01
CA HIS A 49 1.81 2.72 0.86
C HIS A 49 0.85 1.54 0.65
N ASP A 50 1.22 0.69 -0.31
CA ASP A 50 0.66 -0.63 -0.66
C ASP A 50 -0.82 -0.71 -1.08
N TRP A 51 -1.16 -1.86 -1.69
CA TRP A 51 -2.39 -2.66 -1.62
C TRP A 51 -2.06 -4.03 -2.36
N GLY A 52 -2.80 -5.17 -2.24
CA GLY A 52 -2.63 -6.38 -3.12
C GLY A 52 -3.90 -7.16 -3.63
N ALA A 53 -3.82 -7.83 -4.82
CA ALA A 53 -4.93 -8.29 -5.69
C ALA A 53 -5.51 -9.71 -5.59
N MET A 54 -6.85 -9.89 -5.79
CA MET A 54 -7.47 -11.17 -6.23
C MET A 54 -9.00 -11.21 -6.48
N GLU A 55 -9.47 -12.31 -7.09
CA GLU A 55 -10.88 -12.62 -7.42
C GLU A 55 -11.85 -12.64 -6.20
N PRO A 56 -13.14 -12.28 -6.38
CA PRO A 56 -14.20 -12.34 -5.35
C PRO A 56 -14.42 -13.71 -4.71
N GLY A 57 -14.44 -13.76 -3.37
CA GLY A 57 -14.86 -14.89 -2.56
C GLY A 57 -13.87 -16.06 -2.47
N LYS A 58 -13.07 -16.31 -3.51
CA LYS A 58 -12.04 -17.35 -3.50
C LYS A 58 -10.95 -17.03 -2.50
N MET A 59 -10.44 -15.80 -2.51
CA MET A 59 -9.32 -15.45 -1.66
C MET A 59 -9.73 -15.38 -0.19
N GLU A 60 -10.92 -14.85 0.11
CA GLU A 60 -11.48 -14.89 1.46
C GLU A 60 -11.58 -16.32 1.98
N SER A 61 -12.03 -17.26 1.13
CA SER A 61 -12.12 -18.68 1.48
C SER A 61 -10.74 -19.30 1.72
N GLU A 62 -9.73 -18.95 0.93
CA GLU A 62 -8.35 -19.39 1.19
C GLU A 62 -7.80 -18.81 2.49
N ILE A 63 -7.94 -17.50 2.72
CA ILE A 63 -7.50 -16.80 3.94
C ILE A 63 -8.14 -17.43 5.18
N ALA A 64 -9.42 -17.78 5.12
CA ALA A 64 -10.16 -18.38 6.24
C ALA A 64 -9.54 -19.70 6.71
N LYS A 65 -8.86 -20.46 5.83
CA LYS A 65 -8.15 -21.70 6.20
C LYS A 65 -6.94 -21.44 7.08
N TYR A 66 -6.35 -20.25 7.00
CA TYR A 66 -5.14 -19.89 7.74
C TYR A 66 -5.43 -19.02 8.96
N GLY A 67 -6.44 -18.15 8.87
CA GLY A 67 -6.72 -17.12 9.85
C GLY A 67 -5.89 -15.85 9.64
N ALA A 68 -6.40 -14.72 10.12
CA ALA A 68 -5.81 -13.40 9.85
C ALA A 68 -4.35 -13.27 10.33
N ALA A 69 -4.03 -13.78 11.52
CA ALA A 69 -2.67 -13.69 12.07
C ALA A 69 -1.64 -14.40 11.17
N ALA A 70 -1.92 -15.62 10.72
CA ALA A 70 -1.02 -16.35 9.84
C ALA A 70 -0.81 -15.61 8.50
N VAL A 71 -1.89 -15.10 7.91
CA VAL A 71 -1.84 -14.34 6.65
C VAL A 71 -1.05 -13.04 6.80
N ILE A 72 -1.33 -12.24 7.83
CA ILE A 72 -0.60 -10.99 8.09
C ILE A 72 0.87 -11.29 8.37
N LYS A 73 1.17 -12.29 9.22
CA LYS A 73 2.54 -12.72 9.47
C LYS A 73 3.25 -13.06 8.17
N LYS A 74 2.62 -13.86 7.29
CA LYS A 74 3.20 -14.26 6.01
C LYS A 74 3.46 -13.07 5.08
N ILE A 75 2.51 -12.14 4.97
CA ILE A 75 2.62 -10.97 4.09
C ILE A 75 3.72 -10.01 4.61
N LEU A 76 3.68 -9.61 5.88
CA LEU A 76 4.59 -8.61 6.43
C LEU A 76 6.04 -9.09 6.53
N THR A 77 6.23 -10.41 6.60
CA THR A 77 7.57 -11.02 6.64
C THR A 77 8.06 -11.51 5.28
N ASP A 78 7.28 -11.36 4.20
CA ASP A 78 7.73 -11.80 2.89
C ASP A 78 8.95 -10.99 2.42
N ARG A 79 9.90 -11.70 1.82
CA ARG A 79 11.15 -11.19 1.27
C ARG A 79 11.34 -11.60 -0.18
N LYS A 80 10.40 -12.35 -0.76
CA LYS A 80 10.50 -12.85 -2.12
C LYS A 80 10.48 -11.67 -3.11
N PRO A 81 11.54 -11.49 -3.93
CA PRO A 81 11.52 -10.51 -5.01
C PRO A 81 10.64 -10.99 -6.18
N GLY A 82 10.27 -10.05 -7.04
CA GLY A 82 9.40 -10.28 -8.18
C GLY A 82 7.93 -10.00 -7.87
N PRO A 83 7.04 -10.13 -8.88
CA PRO A 83 5.67 -9.67 -8.76
C PRO A 83 4.89 -10.45 -7.68
N PRO A 84 3.95 -9.79 -6.97
CA PRO A 84 3.08 -10.40 -5.95
C PRO A 84 2.04 -11.35 -6.57
N ILE A 85 2.51 -12.45 -7.15
CA ILE A 85 1.65 -13.47 -7.76
C ILE A 85 1.50 -14.62 -6.77
N LEU A 86 0.30 -14.76 -6.22
CA LEU A 86 -0.04 -15.86 -5.33
C LEU A 86 -0.43 -17.10 -6.16
N PRO A 87 0.05 -18.30 -5.79
CA PRO A 87 -0.35 -19.52 -6.46
C PRO A 87 -1.84 -19.81 -6.24
N LYS A 88 -2.48 -20.45 -7.23
CA LYS A 88 -3.92 -20.80 -7.16
C LYS A 88 -4.25 -21.77 -6.03
N GLN A 89 -3.27 -22.57 -5.60
CA GLN A 89 -3.40 -23.51 -4.49
C GLN A 89 -2.38 -23.13 -3.42
N ASN A 90 -2.79 -23.19 -2.15
CA ASN A 90 -1.97 -22.84 -1.00
C ASN A 90 -1.28 -21.47 -1.17
N PRO A 91 -2.04 -20.37 -1.38
CA PRO A 91 -1.48 -19.06 -1.70
C PRO A 91 -0.46 -18.56 -0.66
N PHE A 92 -0.57 -19.02 0.59
CA PHE A 92 0.33 -18.65 1.68
C PHE A 92 1.34 -19.75 2.08
N GLY A 93 1.35 -20.88 1.38
CA GLY A 93 2.17 -22.05 1.72
C GLY A 93 1.52 -22.96 2.78
N ASN A 94 2.32 -23.73 3.51
CA ASN A 94 1.82 -24.58 4.59
C ASN A 94 1.71 -23.78 5.90
N LEU A 95 0.67 -24.06 6.69
CA LEU A 95 0.47 -23.42 7.98
C LEU A 95 1.65 -23.60 8.94
N ARG A 96 2.21 -24.81 9.00
CA ARG A 96 3.36 -25.12 9.85
C ARG A 96 4.56 -24.22 9.52
N ASP A 97 4.81 -23.99 8.23
CA ASP A 97 5.90 -23.12 7.78
C ASP A 97 5.67 -21.66 8.21
N ILE A 98 4.40 -21.23 8.32
CA ILE A 98 4.03 -19.89 8.79
C ILE A 98 4.18 -19.78 10.31
N ASP A 99 3.81 -20.82 11.06
CA ASP A 99 3.95 -20.85 12.52
C ASP A 99 5.42 -20.75 12.94
N ASP A 100 6.32 -21.37 12.16
CA ASP A 100 7.77 -21.33 12.37
C ASP A 100 8.43 -19.99 11.95
N ILE A 101 7.69 -19.06 11.31
CA ILE A 101 8.21 -17.73 10.98
C ILE A 101 8.48 -16.95 12.26
N LYS A 102 9.75 -16.63 12.48
CA LYS A 102 10.18 -15.69 13.52
C LYS A 102 9.85 -14.27 13.09
N LEU A 103 9.13 -13.56 13.94
CA LEU A 103 8.82 -12.15 13.70
C LEU A 103 10.12 -11.31 13.74
N PRO A 104 10.31 -10.38 12.81
CA PRO A 104 11.46 -9.48 12.83
C PRO A 104 11.32 -8.45 13.95
N ALA A 105 12.43 -7.85 14.38
CA ALA A 105 12.46 -6.92 15.53
C ALA A 105 11.54 -5.69 15.37
N TRP A 106 11.19 -5.30 14.15
CA TRP A 106 10.30 -4.17 13.85
C TRP A 106 8.82 -4.53 13.87
N PHE A 107 8.47 -5.83 13.98
CA PHE A 107 7.09 -6.31 13.95
C PHE A 107 6.85 -7.24 15.14
N SER A 108 6.25 -6.71 16.20
CA SER A 108 6.07 -7.44 17.45
C SER A 108 4.85 -8.38 17.43
N ASP A 109 4.76 -9.27 18.42
CA ASP A 109 3.54 -10.07 18.64
C ASP A 109 2.32 -9.20 18.95
N GLU A 110 2.50 -8.03 19.56
CA GLU A 110 1.43 -7.08 19.82
C GLU A 110 0.92 -6.46 18.52
N ASP A 111 1.82 -6.06 17.63
CA ASP A 111 1.46 -5.55 16.29
C ASP A 111 0.69 -6.61 15.51
N LEU A 112 1.19 -7.85 15.51
CA LEU A 112 0.52 -8.96 14.84
C LEU A 112 -0.89 -9.18 15.39
N LYS A 113 -1.07 -9.17 16.72
CA LYS A 113 -2.39 -9.26 17.36
C LYS A 113 -3.28 -8.10 16.99
N TYR A 114 -2.75 -6.89 16.93
CA TYR A 114 -3.48 -5.70 16.52
C TYR A 114 -4.02 -5.86 15.09
N TYR A 115 -3.16 -6.13 14.11
CA TYR A 115 -3.59 -6.36 12.72
C TYR A 115 -4.61 -7.50 12.64
N ALA A 116 -4.32 -8.66 13.26
CA ALA A 116 -5.21 -9.81 13.23
C ALA A 116 -6.60 -9.46 13.81
N SER A 117 -6.66 -8.69 14.89
CA SER A 117 -7.94 -8.26 15.49
C SER A 117 -8.79 -7.42 14.52
N LYS A 118 -8.15 -6.53 13.74
CA LYS A 118 -8.86 -5.67 12.77
C LYS A 118 -9.37 -6.47 11.58
N TYR A 119 -8.55 -7.38 11.05
CA TYR A 119 -8.96 -8.25 9.94
C TYR A 119 -9.96 -9.32 10.37
N ASN A 120 -9.95 -9.76 11.63
CA ASN A 120 -11.00 -10.64 12.15
C ASN A 120 -12.34 -9.91 12.33
N HIS A 121 -12.31 -8.58 12.53
CA HIS A 121 -13.52 -7.77 12.65
C HIS A 121 -14.15 -7.43 11.28
N ASN A 122 -13.35 -6.86 10.36
CA ASN A 122 -13.85 -6.36 9.07
C ASN A 122 -13.62 -7.31 7.89
N GLY A 123 -12.90 -8.40 8.09
CA GLY A 123 -12.50 -9.31 7.01
C GLY A 123 -11.48 -8.69 6.07
N PHE A 124 -11.21 -9.40 4.97
CA PHE A 124 -10.26 -8.98 3.93
C PHE A 124 -10.95 -8.45 2.66
N THR A 125 -12.28 -8.64 2.53
CA THR A 125 -13.04 -8.30 1.32
C THR A 125 -12.90 -6.83 0.93
N GLY A 126 -12.94 -5.91 1.89
CA GLY A 126 -12.74 -4.48 1.64
C GLY A 126 -11.44 -4.21 0.90
N GLY A 127 -10.32 -4.75 1.39
CA GLY A 127 -9.02 -4.66 0.72
C GLY A 127 -8.94 -5.28 -0.64
N LEU A 128 -9.48 -6.50 -0.76
CA LEU A 128 -9.49 -7.22 -2.02
C LEU A 128 -10.34 -6.50 -3.08
N ASN A 129 -11.35 -5.70 -2.68
CA ASN A 129 -12.18 -4.94 -3.62
C ASN A 129 -11.45 -3.80 -4.34
N TYR A 130 -10.40 -3.22 -3.76
CA TYR A 130 -9.54 -2.24 -4.46
C TYR A 130 -8.96 -2.84 -5.75
N TYR A 131 -8.70 -4.14 -5.72
CA TYR A 131 -8.09 -4.87 -6.82
C TYR A 131 -9.05 -5.36 -7.86
N ARG A 132 -10.20 -5.81 -7.37
CA ARG A 132 -11.31 -6.20 -8.23
C ARG A 132 -11.82 -4.99 -9.03
N ALA A 133 -11.53 -3.78 -8.56
CA ALA A 133 -11.83 -2.54 -9.26
C ALA A 133 -10.72 -2.04 -10.20
N LEU A 134 -9.59 -2.75 -10.39
CA LEU A 134 -8.48 -2.25 -11.23
C LEU A 134 -8.88 -2.05 -12.70
N ASP A 135 -9.60 -3.00 -13.31
CA ASP A 135 -10.05 -2.86 -14.71
C ASP A 135 -11.03 -1.70 -14.86
N LEU A 136 -11.95 -1.55 -13.89
CA LEU A 136 -12.88 -0.42 -13.88
C LEU A 136 -12.15 0.91 -13.66
N ASN A 137 -11.11 0.93 -12.81
CA ASN A 137 -10.26 2.11 -12.67
C ASN A 137 -9.56 2.45 -13.98
N TRP A 138 -9.09 1.45 -14.74
CA TRP A 138 -8.47 1.66 -16.04
C TRP A 138 -9.45 2.32 -17.03
N GLU A 139 -10.69 1.84 -17.10
CA GLU A 139 -11.72 2.44 -17.96
C GLU A 139 -12.07 3.86 -17.52
N LEU A 140 -12.34 4.05 -16.21
CA LEU A 140 -12.72 5.33 -15.64
C LEU A 140 -11.61 6.38 -15.75
N THR A 141 -10.34 5.97 -15.81
CA THR A 141 -9.20 6.88 -15.90
C THR A 141 -8.77 7.23 -17.34
N ALA A 142 -9.50 6.74 -18.36
CA ALA A 142 -9.21 7.02 -19.77
C ALA A 142 -9.14 8.52 -20.10
N ALA A 143 -9.90 9.36 -19.40
CA ALA A 143 -9.87 10.81 -19.58
C ALA A 143 -8.52 11.47 -19.26
N TRP A 144 -7.66 10.79 -18.49
CA TRP A 144 -6.34 11.29 -18.08
C TRP A 144 -5.17 10.59 -18.79
N THR A 145 -5.44 9.81 -19.84
CA THR A 145 -4.36 9.19 -20.63
C THR A 145 -3.36 10.24 -21.14
N GLY A 146 -2.09 10.07 -20.80
CA GLY A 146 -1.00 10.97 -21.19
C GLY A 146 -0.88 12.27 -20.37
N VAL A 147 -1.71 12.46 -19.34
CA VAL A 147 -1.61 13.62 -18.44
C VAL A 147 -0.45 13.43 -17.46
N GLN A 148 0.37 14.47 -17.31
CA GLN A 148 1.48 14.49 -16.36
C GLN A 148 1.04 14.90 -14.95
N ILE A 149 1.71 14.33 -13.94
CA ILE A 149 1.58 14.75 -12.55
C ILE A 149 2.53 15.93 -12.29
N LYS A 150 1.97 17.12 -12.05
CA LYS A 150 2.71 18.39 -11.94
C LYS A 150 2.85 18.91 -10.50
N ILE A 151 2.82 18.01 -9.52
CA ILE A 151 3.17 18.33 -8.13
C ILE A 151 4.57 17.79 -7.80
N PRO A 152 5.32 18.41 -6.87
CA PRO A 152 6.58 17.87 -6.41
C PRO A 152 6.39 16.48 -5.79
N VAL A 153 7.25 15.53 -6.17
CA VAL A 153 7.20 14.14 -5.67
C VAL A 153 8.58 13.71 -5.19
N LYS A 154 8.66 13.05 -4.04
CA LYS A 154 9.80 12.24 -3.61
C LYS A 154 9.35 10.79 -3.56
N PHE A 155 10.02 9.93 -4.32
CA PHE A 155 9.73 8.51 -4.36
C PHE A 155 10.74 7.76 -3.48
N ILE A 156 10.24 6.93 -2.56
CA ILE A 156 11.08 6.14 -1.66
C ILE A 156 10.66 4.69 -1.83
N VAL A 157 11.61 3.83 -2.14
CA VAL A 157 11.39 2.41 -2.37
C VAL A 157 12.53 1.62 -1.77
N ARG A 158 12.34 0.32 -1.58
CA ARG A 158 13.44 -0.60 -1.23
C ARG A 158 13.97 -1.32 -2.46
N GLY A 159 15.28 -1.58 -2.49
CA GLY A 159 15.95 -2.30 -3.59
C GLY A 159 15.42 -3.71 -3.93
N LEU A 160 14.91 -4.44 -2.93
CA LEU A 160 14.33 -5.79 -3.06
C LEU A 160 12.80 -5.79 -2.90
N ASP A 161 12.17 -4.61 -2.92
CA ASP A 161 10.71 -4.51 -2.90
C ASP A 161 10.10 -5.29 -4.08
N MET A 162 9.02 -6.03 -3.81
CA MET A 162 8.39 -6.92 -4.78
C MET A 162 7.79 -6.17 -5.98
N MET A 163 7.24 -4.98 -5.76
CA MET A 163 6.75 -4.10 -6.84
C MET A 163 7.92 -3.52 -7.61
N TYR A 164 8.95 -3.04 -6.92
CA TYR A 164 10.14 -2.48 -7.55
C TYR A 164 10.97 -3.50 -8.34
N THR A 165 10.89 -4.77 -7.97
CA THR A 165 11.56 -5.89 -8.66
C THR A 165 10.67 -6.59 -9.67
N THR A 166 9.46 -6.08 -9.92
CA THR A 166 8.65 -6.50 -11.07
C THR A 166 9.34 -6.09 -12.38
N PRO A 167 9.39 -6.96 -13.40
CA PRO A 167 10.06 -6.64 -14.66
C PRO A 167 9.56 -5.32 -15.27
N GLY A 168 10.49 -4.45 -15.69
CA GLY A 168 10.18 -3.15 -16.28
C GLY A 168 10.09 -1.99 -15.28
N MET A 169 9.92 -2.26 -13.98
CA MET A 169 9.72 -1.20 -13.00
C MET A 169 11.00 -0.38 -12.74
N LYS A 170 12.16 -1.04 -12.64
CA LYS A 170 13.43 -0.31 -12.46
C LYS A 170 13.78 0.51 -13.69
N GLU A 171 13.52 -0.03 -14.88
CA GLU A 171 13.70 0.63 -16.16
C GLU A 171 12.78 1.85 -16.27
N TYR A 172 11.52 1.75 -15.83
CA TYR A 172 10.61 2.88 -15.79
C TYR A 172 11.07 3.97 -14.81
N VAL A 173 11.43 3.58 -13.58
CA VAL A 173 11.84 4.51 -12.50
C VAL A 173 13.14 5.25 -12.86
N HIS A 174 14.14 4.55 -13.41
CA HIS A 174 15.48 5.11 -13.66
C HIS A 174 15.78 5.44 -15.12
N GLY A 175 15.05 4.86 -16.08
CA GLY A 175 15.23 5.06 -17.51
C GLY A 175 14.52 6.28 -18.08
N GLY A 176 13.98 7.15 -17.22
CA GLY A 176 13.37 8.43 -17.60
C GLY A 176 11.85 8.40 -17.80
N GLY A 177 11.23 7.22 -17.90
CA GLY A 177 9.77 7.10 -18.01
C GLY A 177 9.04 7.78 -16.85
N PHE A 178 9.44 7.48 -15.61
CA PHE A 178 8.82 8.09 -14.43
C PHE A 178 9.01 9.61 -14.36
N LYS A 179 10.17 10.10 -14.78
CA LYS A 179 10.45 11.55 -14.83
C LYS A 179 9.67 12.24 -15.94
N ASN A 180 9.35 11.56 -17.04
CA ASN A 180 8.52 12.08 -18.12
C ASN A 180 7.07 12.24 -17.67
N ASP A 181 6.53 11.26 -16.93
CA ASP A 181 5.15 11.30 -16.42
C ASP A 181 5.01 12.19 -15.18
N VAL A 182 6.09 12.33 -14.40
CA VAL A 182 6.18 13.19 -13.21
C VAL A 182 7.36 14.18 -13.33
N PRO A 183 7.22 15.27 -14.09
CA PRO A 183 8.31 16.22 -14.36
C PRO A 183 8.93 16.82 -13.09
N LEU A 184 8.15 16.96 -12.03
CA LEU A 184 8.60 17.52 -10.73
C LEU A 184 9.04 16.45 -9.72
N LEU A 185 9.31 15.22 -10.16
CA LEU A 185 9.96 14.19 -9.36
C LEU A 185 11.35 14.68 -8.89
N LYS A 186 11.50 14.96 -7.61
CA LYS A 186 12.72 15.51 -7.00
C LYS A 186 13.79 14.45 -6.82
N GLU A 187 13.40 13.31 -6.26
CA GLU A 187 14.34 12.27 -5.86
C GLU A 187 13.68 10.89 -5.87
N CYS A 188 14.46 9.88 -6.27
CA CYS A 188 14.14 8.45 -6.13
C CYS A 188 15.14 7.82 -5.15
N VAL A 189 14.70 7.56 -3.92
CA VAL A 189 15.51 6.93 -2.87
C VAL A 189 15.32 5.42 -2.90
N VAL A 190 16.42 4.66 -2.91
CA VAL A 190 16.41 3.20 -2.82
C VAL A 190 17.03 2.74 -1.50
N ILE A 191 16.20 2.49 -0.50
CA ILE A 191 16.60 2.02 0.83
C ILE A 191 17.06 0.56 0.75
N GLN A 192 18.23 0.26 1.33
CA GLN A 192 18.81 -1.08 1.35
C GLN A 192 18.46 -1.86 2.62
N GLY A 193 18.38 -3.18 2.50
CA GLY A 193 18.20 -4.08 3.65
C GLY A 193 16.84 -4.05 4.35
N ALA A 194 15.85 -3.29 3.86
CA ALA A 194 14.48 -3.30 4.38
C ALA A 194 13.64 -4.44 3.77
N GLY A 195 12.32 -4.38 3.87
CA GLY A 195 11.27 -5.23 3.28
C GLY A 195 10.27 -4.40 2.47
N HIS A 196 9.13 -4.97 2.03
CA HIS A 196 8.10 -4.17 1.35
C HIS A 196 7.53 -3.05 2.25
N PHE A 197 7.40 -3.31 3.55
CA PHE A 197 6.85 -2.40 4.56
C PHE A 197 7.91 -1.44 5.12
N ILE A 198 8.54 -0.65 4.25
CA ILE A 198 9.69 0.21 4.59
C ILE A 198 9.41 1.22 5.69
N ASN A 199 8.19 1.73 5.78
CA ASN A 199 7.76 2.70 6.78
C ASN A 199 7.67 2.09 8.20
N GLN A 200 7.56 0.77 8.33
CA GLN A 200 7.65 0.07 9.62
C GLN A 200 9.09 -0.41 9.88
N GLU A 201 9.73 -0.99 8.86
CA GLU A 201 11.05 -1.61 9.01
C GLU A 201 12.23 -0.63 9.05
N ARG A 202 12.05 0.55 8.46
CA ARG A 202 13.01 1.67 8.44
C ARG A 202 12.31 2.98 8.78
N ALA A 203 11.49 2.94 9.83
CA ALA A 203 10.64 4.07 10.24
C ALA A 203 11.42 5.39 10.38
N GLU A 204 12.57 5.39 11.07
CA GLU A 204 13.37 6.60 11.27
C GLU A 204 13.96 7.17 9.96
N GLU A 205 14.43 6.31 9.06
CA GLU A 205 14.96 6.71 7.75
C GLU A 205 13.85 7.28 6.85
N VAL A 206 12.68 6.64 6.85
CA VAL A 206 11.49 7.13 6.13
C VAL A 206 11.00 8.45 6.73
N ASN A 207 10.96 8.57 8.06
CA ASN A 207 10.60 9.82 8.76
C ASN A 207 11.55 10.96 8.38
N ALA A 208 12.86 10.70 8.35
CA ALA A 208 13.85 11.68 7.96
C ALA A 208 13.62 12.17 6.52
N HIS A 209 13.38 11.26 5.57
CA HIS A 209 13.09 11.63 4.19
C HIS A 209 11.77 12.40 4.00
N ILE A 210 10.70 11.99 4.71
CA ILE A 210 9.43 12.72 4.69
C ILE A 210 9.67 14.13 5.21
N HIS A 211 10.28 14.26 6.40
CA HIS A 211 10.50 15.54 7.06
C HIS A 211 11.40 16.49 6.25
N GLU A 212 12.49 15.98 5.67
CA GLU A 212 13.38 16.73 4.79
C GLU A 212 12.60 17.30 3.59
N PHE A 213 11.82 16.47 2.91
CA PHE A 213 11.07 16.87 1.73
C PHE A 213 9.99 17.92 2.03
N ILE A 214 9.15 17.69 3.04
CA ILE A 214 8.05 18.63 3.35
C ILE A 214 8.57 19.96 3.90
N LYS A 215 9.77 19.97 4.50
CA LYS A 215 10.42 21.20 4.98
C LYS A 215 10.84 22.13 3.84
N GLU A 216 11.14 21.61 2.64
CA GLU A 216 11.41 22.45 1.45
C GLU A 216 10.25 23.39 1.11
N PHE A 217 9.02 23.05 1.51
CA PHE A 217 7.81 23.80 1.16
C PHE A 217 7.20 24.55 2.35
N SER A 218 7.80 24.43 3.54
CA SER A 218 7.27 24.99 4.78
C SER A 218 7.83 26.38 5.13
N THR A 219 8.53 27.02 4.19
CA THR A 219 9.12 28.37 4.34
C THR A 219 8.32 29.48 3.63
N PHE A 220 7.00 29.32 3.52
CA PHE A 220 6.08 30.39 3.11
C PHE A 220 5.03 30.62 4.19
#